data_AF-A0A5B7C680-F1
#
_entry.id   AF-A0A5B7C680-F1
#
_cell.length_a   1.000
_cell.length_b   1.000
_cell.length_c   1.000
_cell.angle_alpha   90.00
_cell.angle_beta   90.00
_cell.angle_gamma   90.00
#
_symmetry.space_group_name_H-M   'P 1'
#
loop_
_entity.id
_entity.type
_entity.pdbx_description
1 polymer ?
#
loop_
_entity_poly.entity_id
_entity_poly.type
_entity_poly.pdbx_seq_one_letter_code
_entity_poly.pdbx_strand_id
1 'polypeptide(L)'
;KAILDVKKELDQLDDLLNGNSVLFKSARWKVLFSDNFRKSFGKLMSARTKKSVMNLLVKLSTGWRPKKRNVDSVCESSSQILKQFKVEGFYVVCTIDIVKESRYIQVLKVWDILPLEEIQKLVKRLDNIFAMYADDFINHCKEKCLEGDLEVPKSW
;
A
#
# COMPACT_ATOMS: atom_id res chain seq x y z
N LYS A 1 -4.06 -12.29 -13.99
CA LYS A 1 -2.72 -12.56 -14.59
C LYS A 1 -2.59 -11.89 -15.95
N ALA A 2 -3.45 -12.20 -16.92
CA ALA A 2 -3.39 -11.64 -18.28
C ALA A 2 -3.24 -10.11 -18.39
N ILE A 3 -3.99 -9.31 -17.62
CA ILE A 3 -3.92 -7.83 -17.72
C ILE A 3 -2.53 -7.29 -17.36
N LEU A 4 -1.88 -7.84 -16.33
CA LEU A 4 -0.53 -7.39 -15.94
C LEU A 4 0.52 -7.82 -16.95
N ASP A 5 0.35 -8.97 -17.59
CA ASP A 5 1.25 -9.46 -18.63
C ASP A 5 1.17 -8.59 -19.88
N VAL A 6 -0.04 -8.32 -20.36
CA VAL A 6 -0.28 -7.43 -21.51
C VAL A 6 0.22 -6.01 -21.24
N LYS A 7 -0.12 -5.41 -20.09
CA LYS A 7 0.33 -4.05 -19.74
C LYS A 7 1.84 -3.98 -19.52
N LYS A 8 2.48 -5.06 -19.08
CA LYS A 8 3.95 -5.14 -19.01
C LYS A 8 4.58 -5.14 -20.40
N GLU A 9 4.04 -5.94 -21.34
CA GLU A 9 4.54 -6.00 -22.72
C GLU A 9 4.40 -4.66 -23.45
N LEU A 10 3.37 -3.88 -23.10
CA LEU A 10 3.12 -2.55 -23.64
C LEU A 10 3.81 -1.41 -22.87
N ASP A 11 4.58 -1.71 -21.82
CA ASP A 11 5.18 -0.71 -20.91
C ASP A 11 4.17 0.32 -20.33
N GLN A 12 2.97 -0.16 -20.01
CA GLN A 12 1.82 0.66 -19.58
C GLN A 12 1.33 0.31 -18.17
N LEU A 13 2.20 -0.23 -17.32
CA LEU A 13 1.82 -0.60 -15.95
C LEU A 13 1.40 0.61 -15.10
N ASP A 14 1.93 1.80 -15.42
CA ASP A 14 1.67 3.04 -14.68
C ASP A 14 0.20 3.49 -14.80
N ASP A 15 -0.47 3.17 -15.92
CA ASP A 15 -1.90 3.45 -16.15
C ASP A 15 -2.81 2.77 -15.11
N LEU A 16 -2.31 1.69 -14.48
CA LEU A 16 -3.07 0.92 -13.51
C LEU A 16 -3.04 1.55 -12.10
N LEU A 17 -2.27 2.62 -11.89
CA LEU A 17 -2.14 3.35 -10.61
C LEU A 17 -3.30 4.32 -10.32
N ASN A 18 -4.51 3.85 -10.61
CA ASN A 18 -5.78 4.46 -10.27
C ASN A 18 -6.57 3.49 -9.41
N GLY A 19 -7.16 3.95 -8.30
CA GLY A 19 -8.02 3.12 -7.45
C GLY A 19 -9.24 2.56 -8.18
N ASN A 20 -9.66 3.21 -9.27
CA ASN A 20 -10.76 2.76 -10.15
C ASN A 20 -10.27 1.92 -11.35
N SER A 21 -8.98 1.59 -11.40
CA SER A 21 -8.43 0.68 -12.40
C SER A 21 -9.16 -0.66 -12.36
N VAL A 22 -9.36 -1.26 -13.54
CA VAL A 22 -9.93 -2.62 -13.68
C VAL A 22 -9.19 -3.63 -12.82
N LEU A 23 -7.89 -3.39 -12.54
CA LEU A 23 -7.07 -4.25 -11.69
C LEU A 23 -7.56 -4.33 -10.23
N PHE A 24 -8.12 -3.24 -9.70
CA PHE A 24 -8.54 -3.15 -8.29
C PHE A 24 -10.07 -3.14 -8.13
N LYS A 25 -10.83 -3.19 -9.23
CA LYS A 25 -12.30 -3.09 -9.19
C LYS A 25 -12.97 -4.20 -8.36
N SER A 26 -12.39 -5.40 -8.34
CA SER A 26 -12.88 -6.54 -7.53
C SER A 26 -12.06 -6.75 -6.26
N ALA A 27 -11.21 -5.80 -5.87
CA ALA A 27 -10.42 -5.91 -4.66
C ALA A 27 -11.30 -5.68 -3.42
N ARG A 28 -10.96 -6.35 -2.31
CA ARG A 28 -11.64 -6.14 -1.03
C ARG A 28 -11.28 -4.78 -0.44
N TRP A 29 -10.04 -4.36 -0.61
CA TRP A 29 -9.55 -3.06 -0.19
C TRP A 29 -9.58 -2.07 -1.34
N LYS A 30 -10.16 -0.90 -1.10
CA LYS A 30 -9.91 0.26 -1.94
C LYS A 30 -8.45 0.67 -1.78
N VAL A 31 -7.74 0.85 -2.90
CA VAL A 31 -6.32 1.21 -2.93
C VAL A 31 -6.16 2.65 -3.38
N LEU A 32 -5.44 3.44 -2.60
CA LEU A 32 -5.08 4.82 -2.91
C LEU A 32 -3.58 4.93 -3.11
N PHE A 33 -3.17 5.64 -4.15
CA PHE A 33 -1.77 5.90 -4.46
C PHE A 33 -1.47 7.38 -4.23
N SER A 34 -0.37 7.66 -3.52
CA SER A 34 0.18 9.01 -3.44
C SER A 34 0.84 9.41 -4.77
N ASP A 35 1.03 10.71 -4.98
CA ASP A 35 1.77 11.20 -6.15
C ASP A 35 3.25 10.86 -6.09
N ASN A 36 3.82 10.76 -4.88
CA ASN A 36 5.18 10.28 -4.68
C ASN A 36 5.33 8.86 -5.21
N PHE A 37 4.43 7.95 -4.81
CA PHE A 37 4.45 6.57 -5.29
C PHE A 37 4.33 6.51 -6.81
N ARG A 38 3.40 7.27 -7.43
CA ARG A 38 3.26 7.30 -8.90
C ARG A 38 4.56 7.72 -9.59
N LYS A 39 5.20 8.79 -9.09
CA LYS A 39 6.47 9.29 -9.60
C LYS A 39 7.60 8.26 -9.42
N SER A 40 7.74 7.68 -8.24
CA SER A 40 8.78 6.70 -7.93
C SER A 40 8.59 5.40 -8.73
N PHE A 41 7.35 4.92 -8.85
CA PHE A 41 7.02 3.75 -9.65
C PHE A 41 7.33 3.96 -11.14
N GLY A 42 6.98 5.13 -11.69
CA GLY A 42 7.28 5.47 -13.09
C GLY A 42 8.78 5.48 -13.39
N LYS A 43 9.62 5.84 -12.41
CA LYS A 43 11.08 5.83 -12.51
C LYS A 43 11.72 4.43 -12.42
N LEU A 44 10.97 3.38 -12.10
CA LEU A 44 11.51 2.02 -12.04
C LEU A 44 11.85 1.54 -13.46
N MET A 45 13.14 1.39 -13.76
CA MET A 45 13.60 0.98 -15.10
C MET A 45 13.24 -0.47 -15.46
N SER A 46 13.10 -1.33 -14.45
CA SER A 46 12.88 -2.76 -14.65
C SER A 46 11.39 -3.07 -14.75
N ALA A 47 10.93 -3.46 -15.94
CA ALA A 47 9.57 -3.95 -16.16
C ALA A 47 9.25 -5.19 -15.29
N ARG A 48 10.27 -6.00 -14.97
CA ARG A 48 10.14 -7.10 -14.01
C ARG A 48 9.81 -6.57 -12.61
N THR A 49 10.55 -5.57 -12.14
CA THR A 49 10.34 -4.96 -10.83
C THR A 49 8.98 -4.27 -10.75
N LYS A 50 8.60 -3.48 -11.77
CA LYS A 50 7.25 -2.90 -11.87
C LYS A 50 6.16 -3.98 -11.74
N LYS A 51 6.30 -5.10 -12.45
CA LYS A 51 5.35 -6.24 -12.34
C LYS A 51 5.35 -6.88 -10.95
N SER A 52 6.52 -7.08 -10.33
CA SER A 52 6.63 -7.61 -8.95
C SER A 52 5.89 -6.72 -7.95
N VAL A 53 6.06 -5.40 -8.07
CA VAL A 53 5.36 -4.40 -7.24
C VAL A 53 3.86 -4.45 -7.47
N MET A 54 3.40 -4.50 -8.72
CA MET A 54 1.97 -4.61 -9.03
C MET A 54 1.35 -5.90 -8.49
N ASN A 55 2.06 -7.03 -8.59
CA ASN A 55 1.59 -8.30 -8.01
C ASN A 55 1.46 -8.21 -6.48
N LEU A 56 2.42 -7.56 -5.81
CA LEU A 56 2.33 -7.33 -4.37
C LEU A 56 1.10 -6.48 -4.02
N LEU A 57 0.86 -5.37 -4.74
CA LEU A 57 -0.28 -4.49 -4.50
C LEU A 57 -1.63 -5.20 -4.71
N VAL A 58 -1.74 -6.01 -5.77
CA VAL A 58 -2.93 -6.84 -6.02
C VAL A 58 -3.13 -7.83 -4.87
N LYS A 59 -2.05 -8.46 -4.39
CA LYS A 59 -2.15 -9.41 -3.27
C LYS A 59 -2.60 -8.71 -1.98
N LEU A 60 -2.04 -7.55 -1.67
CA LEU A 60 -2.43 -6.76 -0.49
C LEU A 60 -3.88 -6.28 -0.57
N SER A 61 -4.37 -5.94 -1.77
CA SER A 61 -5.72 -5.46 -1.98
C SER A 61 -6.80 -6.55 -1.84
N THR A 62 -6.44 -7.83 -1.95
CA THR A 62 -7.34 -8.95 -1.62
C THR A 62 -7.44 -9.23 -0.12
N GLY A 63 -6.77 -8.45 0.72
CA GLY A 63 -6.76 -8.67 2.18
C GLY A 63 -5.69 -9.63 2.66
N TRP A 64 -4.85 -10.15 1.76
CA TRP A 64 -3.70 -10.94 2.18
C TRP A 64 -2.74 -10.08 3.01
N ARG A 65 -2.23 -10.68 4.09
CA ARG A 65 -1.17 -10.13 4.92
C ARG A 65 -0.10 -11.20 5.14
N PRO A 66 1.19 -10.86 5.18
CA PRO A 66 2.24 -11.84 5.49
C PRO A 66 2.05 -12.37 6.92
N LYS A 67 2.01 -13.70 7.07
CA LYS A 67 2.06 -14.34 8.39
C LYS A 67 3.47 -14.12 8.97
N LYS A 68 3.57 -13.64 10.22
CA LYS A 68 4.85 -13.27 10.88
C LYS A 68 5.91 -14.37 10.70
N ARG A 69 6.82 -14.17 9.76
CA ARG A 69 8.12 -14.86 9.65
C ARG A 69 9.12 -13.83 9.16
N ASN A 70 9.88 -13.27 10.10
CA ASN A 70 11.11 -12.50 9.86
C ASN A 70 11.03 -11.53 8.68
N VAL A 71 9.99 -10.70 8.65
CA VAL A 71 10.09 -9.47 7.86
C VAL A 71 10.84 -8.54 8.78
N ASP A 72 12.05 -8.16 8.39
CA ASP A 72 12.74 -7.00 8.96
C ASP A 72 11.77 -5.82 8.93
N SER A 73 10.94 -5.66 9.95
CA SER A 73 10.19 -4.43 10.12
C SER A 73 11.21 -3.45 10.66
N VAL A 74 12.01 -2.87 9.75
CA VAL A 74 12.99 -1.80 10.01
C VAL A 74 12.29 -0.50 10.47
N CYS A 75 11.04 -0.58 10.92
CA CYS A 75 10.17 0.56 11.09
C CYS A 75 9.58 0.60 12.50
N GLU A 76 10.29 1.28 13.38
CA GLU A 76 9.71 1.86 14.58
C GLU A 76 8.95 3.14 14.20
N SER A 77 7.84 3.03 13.47
CA SER A 77 6.92 4.18 13.33
C SER A 77 6.22 4.37 14.67
N SER A 78 6.22 5.58 15.22
CA SER A 78 5.57 5.88 16.52
C SER A 78 4.08 5.52 16.52
N SER A 79 3.43 5.72 15.38
CA SER A 79 2.02 5.43 15.16
C SER A 79 1.69 3.94 15.01
N GLN A 80 2.67 3.08 14.72
CA GLN A 80 2.53 1.63 14.43
C GLN A 80 1.57 1.25 13.26
N ILE A 81 0.98 2.24 12.57
CA ILE A 81 0.08 2.02 11.42
C ILE A 81 0.84 1.81 10.12
N LEU A 82 2.10 2.24 10.06
CA LEU A 82 2.94 2.09 8.88
C LEU A 82 3.28 0.62 8.64
N LYS A 83 3.22 0.22 7.37
CA LYS A 83 3.59 -1.10 6.88
C LYS A 83 4.60 -0.95 5.76
N GLN A 84 5.56 -1.86 5.74
CA GLN A 84 6.60 -1.90 4.72
C GLN A 84 6.67 -3.32 4.16
N PHE A 85 6.76 -3.40 2.84
CA PHE A 85 6.82 -4.66 2.13
C PHE A 85 7.99 -4.64 1.18
N LYS A 86 9.00 -5.48 1.46
CA LYS A 86 10.15 -5.65 0.58
C LYS A 86 9.73 -6.30 -0.72
N VAL A 87 10.18 -5.75 -1.83
CA VAL A 87 9.99 -6.26 -3.19
C VAL A 87 11.28 -6.04 -3.97
N GLU A 88 12.02 -7.14 -4.16
CA GLU A 88 13.36 -7.11 -4.76
C GLU A 88 14.30 -6.19 -3.94
N GLY A 89 14.86 -5.14 -4.55
CA GLY A 89 15.72 -4.14 -3.90
C GLY A 89 14.98 -2.93 -3.31
N PHE A 90 13.64 -2.90 -3.39
CA PHE A 90 12.83 -1.76 -2.97
C PHE A 90 11.85 -2.14 -1.87
N TYR A 91 11.25 -1.14 -1.25
CA TYR A 91 10.20 -1.29 -0.25
C TYR A 91 8.98 -0.49 -0.66
N VAL A 92 7.81 -1.13 -0.68
CA VAL A 92 6.52 -0.45 -0.76
C VAL A 92 6.11 -0.07 0.65
N VAL A 93 5.89 1.23 0.86
CA VAL A 93 5.45 1.77 2.15
C VAL A 93 3.98 2.16 2.05
N CYS A 94 3.16 1.66 2.98
CA CYS A 94 1.72 1.93 2.99
C CYS A 94 1.15 2.00 4.41
N THR A 95 -0.06 2.53 4.54
CA THR A 95 -0.86 2.51 5.78
C THR A 95 -2.26 2.01 5.49
N ILE A 96 -2.99 1.66 6.56
CA ILE A 96 -4.45 1.74 6.54
C ILE A 96 -4.82 3.19 6.86
N ASP A 97 -5.66 3.77 6.03
CA ASP A 97 -6.19 5.13 6.17
C ASP A 97 -7.73 5.06 6.17
N ILE A 98 -8.40 6.16 6.48
CA ILE A 98 -9.87 6.24 6.47
C ILE A 98 -10.30 7.34 5.52
N VAL A 99 -11.22 7.03 4.63
CA VAL A 99 -11.87 8.02 3.76
C VAL A 99 -13.35 8.07 4.04
N LYS A 100 -13.91 9.27 3.89
CA LYS A 100 -15.36 9.48 3.92
C LYS A 100 -15.90 9.45 2.49
N GLU A 101 -16.80 8.52 2.23
CA GLU A 101 -17.65 8.52 1.03
C GLU A 101 -19.10 8.72 1.48
N SER A 102 -19.99 7.75 1.24
CA SER A 102 -21.30 7.70 1.90
C SER A 102 -21.21 7.30 3.38
N ARG A 103 -20.11 6.63 3.75
CA ARG A 103 -19.74 6.18 5.09
C ARG A 103 -18.23 6.29 5.26
N TYR A 104 -17.73 6.20 6.49
CA TYR A 104 -16.29 6.09 6.72
C TYR A 104 -15.85 4.67 6.40
N ILE A 105 -14.77 4.51 5.64
CA ILE A 105 -14.26 3.19 5.26
C ILE A 105 -12.74 3.17 5.33
N GLN A 106 -12.19 2.06 5.81
CA GLN A 106 -10.75 1.80 5.76
C GLN A 106 -10.29 1.55 4.32
N VAL A 107 -9.14 2.12 3.97
CA VAL A 107 -8.51 1.98 2.66
C VAL A 107 -7.03 1.67 2.80
N LEU A 108 -6.46 0.99 1.79
CA LEU A 108 -5.03 0.76 1.70
C LEU A 108 -4.37 1.95 0.99
N LYS A 109 -3.61 2.77 1.72
CA LYS A 109 -2.92 3.93 1.16
C LYS A 109 -1.45 3.64 0.94
N VAL A 110 -1.04 3.63 -0.31
CA VAL A 110 0.35 3.43 -0.75
C VAL A 110 1.05 4.79 -0.81
N TRP A 111 2.04 4.97 0.05
CA TRP A 111 2.74 6.23 0.22
C TRP A 111 3.91 6.39 -0.73
N ASP A 112 4.73 5.36 -0.92
CA ASP A 112 5.89 5.44 -1.81
C ASP A 112 6.51 4.06 -2.09
N ILE A 113 7.40 4.01 -3.08
CA ILE A 113 8.31 2.90 -3.34
C ILE A 113 9.73 3.44 -3.47
N LEU A 114 10.63 2.92 -2.64
CA LEU A 114 11.96 3.50 -2.44
C LEU A 114 12.96 2.44 -1.97
N PRO A 115 14.27 2.66 -2.20
CA PRO A 115 15.30 1.80 -1.65
C PRO A 115 15.43 2.01 -0.13
N LEU A 116 16.13 1.10 0.55
CA LEU A 116 16.18 1.03 2.02
C LEU A 116 16.68 2.32 2.68
N GLU A 117 17.65 2.97 2.05
CA GLU A 117 18.36 4.14 2.56
C GLU A 117 17.43 5.36 2.69
N GLU A 118 16.39 5.42 1.87
CA GLU A 118 15.45 6.53 1.83
C GLU A 118 14.22 6.32 2.76
N ILE A 119 14.01 5.09 3.24
CA ILE A 119 12.81 4.74 4.05
C ILE A 119 12.73 5.58 5.31
N GLN A 120 13.83 5.72 6.05
CA GLN A 120 13.84 6.44 7.32
C GLN A 120 13.41 7.90 7.16
N LYS A 121 13.76 8.54 6.04
CA LYS A 121 13.32 9.90 5.72
C LYS A 121 11.80 9.96 5.50
N LEU A 122 11.23 8.99 4.80
CA LEU A 122 9.79 8.89 4.61
C LEU A 122 9.06 8.62 5.93
N VAL A 123 9.57 7.68 6.75
CA VAL A 123 8.99 7.34 8.06
C VAL A 123 8.89 8.58 8.95
N LYS A 124 9.99 9.34 9.12
CA LYS A 124 9.99 10.58 9.90
C LYS A 124 8.95 11.59 9.40
N ARG A 125 8.83 11.75 8.08
CA ARG A 125 7.83 12.66 7.49
C ARG A 125 6.40 12.20 7.81
N LEU A 126 6.15 10.90 7.70
CA LEU A 126 4.83 10.34 7.94
C LEU A 126 4.47 10.34 9.43
N ASP A 127 5.42 10.09 10.34
CA ASP A 127 5.18 10.18 11.78
C ASP A 127 4.80 11.60 12.19
N ASN A 128 5.43 12.63 11.62
CA ASN A 128 5.02 14.03 11.84
C ASN A 128 3.59 14.31 11.34
N ILE A 129 3.18 13.68 10.24
CA ILE A 129 1.80 13.79 9.73
C ILE A 129 0.82 13.09 10.68
N PHE A 130 1.15 11.88 11.12
CA PHE A 130 0.28 11.09 11.99
C PHE A 130 0.18 11.65 13.40
N ALA A 131 1.20 12.38 13.88
CA ALA A 131 1.15 13.11 15.14
C ALA A 131 0.09 14.23 15.16
N MET A 132 -0.37 14.69 13.99
CA MET A 132 -1.45 15.68 13.89
C MET A 132 -2.84 15.05 13.81
N TYR A 133 -2.94 13.72 13.68
CA TYR A 133 -4.22 13.04 13.63
C TYR A 133 -4.77 12.83 15.04
N ALA A 134 -6.09 12.90 15.17
CA ALA A 134 -6.76 12.56 16.42
C ALA A 134 -6.51 11.08 16.77
N ASP A 135 -6.34 10.78 18.05
CA ASP A 135 -6.12 9.40 18.52
C ASP A 135 -7.23 8.46 18.04
N ASP A 136 -8.48 8.92 18.05
CA ASP A 136 -9.63 8.16 17.54
C ASP A 136 -9.43 7.75 16.08
N PHE A 137 -8.94 8.66 15.23
CA PHE A 137 -8.66 8.34 13.82
C PHE A 137 -7.58 7.26 13.71
N ILE A 138 -6.48 7.41 14.46
CA ILE A 138 -5.38 6.44 14.48
C ILE A 138 -5.86 5.08 15.00
N ASN A 139 -6.73 5.06 16.01
CA ASN A 139 -7.33 3.85 16.56
C ASN A 139 -8.17 3.13 15.51
N HIS A 140 -9.02 3.86 14.78
CA HIS A 140 -9.82 3.30 13.70
C HIS A 140 -8.94 2.75 12.55
N CYS A 141 -7.79 3.37 12.25
CA CYS A 141 -6.82 2.84 11.28
C CYS A 141 -6.16 1.53 11.76
N LYS A 142 -6.03 1.33 13.07
CA LYS A 142 -5.42 0.12 13.67
C LYS A 142 -6.39 -1.05 13.81
N GLU A 143 -7.69 -0.79 13.77
CA GLU A 143 -8.69 -1.84 13.87
C GLU A 143 -8.54 -2.87 12.76
N LYS A 144 -8.58 -4.15 13.14
CA LYS A 144 -8.49 -5.28 12.22
C LYS A 144 -9.79 -6.05 12.24
N CYS A 145 -10.25 -6.43 11.05
CA CYS A 145 -11.34 -7.37 10.85
C CYS A 145 -10.84 -8.49 9.94
N LEU A 146 -11.19 -9.74 10.27
CA LEU A 146 -10.78 -10.92 9.52
C LEU A 146 -12.01 -11.66 8.98
N GLU A 147 -11.95 -12.04 7.71
CA GLU A 147 -12.84 -13.03 7.10
C GLU A 147 -12.01 -14.25 6.72
N GLY A 148 -12.02 -15.26 7.59
CA GLY A 148 -11.09 -16.39 7.51
C GLY A 148 -9.64 -15.90 7.71
N ASP A 149 -8.80 -16.15 6.72
CA ASP A 149 -7.37 -15.81 6.73
C ASP A 149 -7.07 -14.41 6.13
N LEU A 150 -8.09 -13.67 5.68
CA LEU A 150 -7.95 -12.39 4.99
C LEU A 150 -8.40 -11.23 5.87
N GLU A 151 -7.61 -10.15 5.88
CA GLU A 151 -7.98 -8.88 6.50
C GLU A 151 -8.95 -8.12 5.60
N VAL A 152 -10.05 -7.60 6.14
CA VAL A 152 -11.08 -6.85 5.40
C VAL A 152 -11.23 -5.44 5.96
N PRO A 153 -11.54 -4.43 5.13
CA PRO A 153 -11.71 -3.07 5.60
C PRO A 153 -12.98 -2.96 6.46
N LYS A 154 -12.87 -2.23 7.57
CA LYS A 154 -14.03 -1.80 8.37
C LYS A 154 -14.66 -0.57 7.76
N SER A 155 -15.95 -0.39 8.08
CA SER A 155 -16.71 0.80 7.74
C SER A 155 -17.62 1.22 8.90
N TRP A 156 -17.87 2.52 9.02
CA TRP A 156 -18.73 3.14 10.02
C TRP A 156 -19.71 4.10 9.33
#